data_AF-A0A2V9K2Z8-F1
#
_entry.id   AF-A0A2V9K2Z8-F1
#
_cell.length_a   1.000
_cell.length_b   1.000
_cell.length_c   1.000
_cell.angle_alpha   90.00
_cell.angle_beta   90.00
_cell.angle_gamma   90.00
#
_symmetry.space_group_name_H-M   'P 1'
#
loop_
_entity.id
_entity.type
_entity.pdbx_description
1 polymer ?
#
loop_
_entity_poly.entity_id
_entity_poly.type
_entity_poly.pdbx_seq_one_letter_code
_entity_poly.pdbx_strand_id
1 'polypeptide(L)'
;MWHCGHLPAPFHEPLGGAPPASAREPPGLPRFLQVQRKRCGHCPQSQLGSSYRCVHDPAADAFNLSSALANSCNYFFVALSLRLSPEALAHWYSVFGFGSAVEVDAKSTSAGRVSVPLDARGKALAAIGEQNVLATPAQVLLAYSFIATGGEAFGLWTRRSSGDSPTPLRRIRFKRSTIDALTGGLVECVQSGTCQTAAVPGIRVAGKTGTATALDGSGATHAWFVGFAPAGDPEVALVVFLERGTGAHSAAPLAGEILRHYFAAKGREKTPR
;
A
#
# COMPACT_ATOMS: atom_id res chain seq x y z
N MET A 1 10.22 -0.20 -10.20
CA MET A 1 9.83 -1.16 -9.14
C MET A 1 9.21 -0.39 -7.98
N TRP A 2 8.12 -0.85 -7.36
CA TRP A 2 7.53 -0.20 -6.17
C TRP A 2 8.08 -0.86 -4.91
N HIS A 3 8.81 -0.10 -4.11
CA HIS A 3 9.35 -0.55 -2.84
C HIS A 3 8.58 0.14 -1.72
N CYS A 4 7.39 -0.40 -1.51
CA CYS A 4 6.74 -0.31 -0.22
C CYS A 4 5.73 -1.43 -0.09
N GLY A 5 6.16 -2.69 -0.27
CA GLY A 5 5.34 -3.93 -0.29
C GLY A 5 4.40 -4.16 0.90
N HIS A 6 4.33 -3.20 1.83
CA HIS A 6 3.35 -3.05 2.90
C HIS A 6 1.94 -2.81 2.37
N LEU A 7 1.49 -3.59 1.38
CA LEU A 7 0.09 -3.74 1.12
C LEU A 7 -0.52 -4.37 2.37
N PRO A 8 -1.65 -3.83 2.84
CA PRO A 8 -2.38 -4.49 3.88
C PRO A 8 -3.18 -5.62 3.28
N ALA A 9 -2.57 -6.78 3.16
CA ALA A 9 -3.32 -8.01 3.01
C ALA A 9 -4.33 -8.11 4.19
N PRO A 10 -5.65 -8.11 3.97
CA PRO A 10 -6.61 -8.33 5.05
C PRO A 10 -6.60 -9.80 5.47
N PHE A 11 -5.74 -10.12 6.43
CA PHE A 11 -5.40 -11.50 6.79
C PHE A 11 -6.55 -12.29 7.46
N HIS A 12 -7.05 -13.33 6.79
CA HIS A 12 -7.80 -14.47 7.35
C HIS A 12 -7.29 -15.78 6.70
N GLU A 13 -7.24 -16.87 7.47
CA GLU A 13 -6.82 -18.21 7.02
C GLU A 13 -7.81 -18.82 6.00
N PRO A 14 -7.37 -19.63 5.03
CA PRO A 14 -8.23 -20.60 4.36
C PRO A 14 -7.94 -22.02 4.86
N LEU A 15 -8.96 -22.69 5.42
CA LEU A 15 -9.03 -24.16 5.40
C LEU A 15 -9.61 -24.58 4.03
N GLY A 16 -9.07 -25.65 3.46
CA GLY A 16 -9.11 -25.93 2.02
C GLY A 16 -10.43 -26.39 1.39
N GLY A 17 -10.42 -26.47 0.04
CA GLY A 17 -11.27 -27.35 -0.77
C GLY A 17 -12.48 -26.74 -1.53
N ALA A 18 -12.28 -26.53 -2.84
CA ALA A 18 -13.22 -26.52 -4.00
C ALA A 18 -14.08 -25.26 -4.37
N PRO A 19 -14.28 -24.96 -5.69
CA PRO A 19 -14.94 -23.74 -6.26
C PRO A 19 -16.41 -23.99 -6.69
N PRO A 20 -17.18 -23.12 -7.43
CA PRO A 20 -17.21 -21.66 -7.64
C PRO A 20 -18.61 -21.02 -7.29
N ALA A 21 -18.79 -19.72 -7.57
CA ALA A 21 -20.06 -18.95 -7.60
C ALA A 21 -20.73 -18.54 -6.26
N SER A 22 -21.02 -17.23 -6.16
CA SER A 22 -21.53 -16.50 -4.98
C SER A 22 -20.60 -16.56 -3.76
N ALA A 23 -19.71 -15.58 -3.64
CA ALA A 23 -18.83 -15.44 -2.48
C ALA A 23 -19.63 -15.10 -1.22
N ARG A 24 -20.18 -16.13 -0.56
CA ARG A 24 -20.60 -16.06 0.84
C ARG A 24 -19.33 -16.00 1.71
N GLU A 25 -19.42 -15.22 2.79
CA GLU A 25 -18.34 -15.06 3.77
C GLU A 25 -17.88 -16.41 4.34
N PRO A 26 -16.58 -16.73 4.28
CA PRO A 26 -16.03 -17.84 5.03
C PRO A 26 -15.84 -17.44 6.51
N PRO A 27 -16.25 -18.29 7.48
CA PRO A 27 -16.07 -18.02 8.90
C PRO A 27 -14.66 -18.42 9.33
N GLY A 28 -13.87 -17.47 9.87
CA GLY A 28 -12.61 -17.83 10.54
C GLY A 28 -11.57 -16.75 10.74
N LEU A 29 -11.79 -15.81 11.67
CA LEU A 29 -10.74 -15.26 12.57
C LEU A 29 -11.36 -14.29 13.59
N PRO A 30 -11.05 -14.46 14.88
CA PRO A 30 -11.12 -13.34 15.81
C PRO A 30 -9.85 -13.12 16.65
N ARG A 31 -8.61 -13.40 16.18
CA ARG A 31 -7.44 -13.22 17.07
C ARG A 31 -6.08 -12.75 16.54
N PHE A 32 -5.76 -12.79 15.24
CA PHE A 32 -4.35 -12.56 14.82
C PHE A 32 -3.99 -11.14 14.36
N LEU A 33 -4.97 -10.35 13.90
CA LEU A 33 -4.76 -8.96 13.49
C LEU A 33 -4.96 -7.94 14.61
N GLN A 34 -5.69 -8.34 15.66
CA GLN A 34 -5.78 -7.57 16.89
C GLN A 34 -4.64 -8.05 17.81
N VAL A 35 -3.74 -7.16 18.19
CA VAL A 35 -2.78 -7.36 19.32
C VAL A 35 -1.50 -8.19 19.04
N GLN A 36 -0.70 -7.83 18.02
CA GLN A 36 0.73 -8.21 18.04
C GLN A 36 1.59 -6.96 17.88
N ARG A 37 1.95 -6.36 19.01
CA ARG A 37 3.01 -5.35 19.04
C ARG A 37 4.35 -6.08 18.86
N LYS A 38 5.19 -5.67 17.89
CA LYS A 38 6.56 -6.19 17.71
C LYS A 38 7.59 -5.08 17.87
N ARG A 39 8.55 -5.26 18.77
CA ARG A 39 9.69 -4.32 18.87
C ARG A 39 10.48 -4.39 17.58
N CYS A 40 10.81 -3.22 17.03
CA CYS A 40 11.73 -3.14 15.92
C CYS A 40 13.12 -3.56 16.43
N GLY A 41 13.61 -4.71 15.94
CA GLY A 41 15.00 -5.14 16.13
C GLY A 41 15.82 -4.92 14.87
N HIS A 42 17.05 -5.45 14.85
CA HIS A 42 17.76 -5.66 13.60
C HIS A 42 16.97 -6.65 12.74
N CYS A 43 16.73 -6.30 11.46
CA CYS A 43 16.16 -7.26 10.51
C CYS A 43 17.05 -8.51 10.51
N PRO A 44 16.52 -9.74 10.64
CA PRO A 44 17.36 -10.92 10.78
C PRO A 44 18.21 -11.06 9.52
N GLN A 45 19.47 -10.65 9.60
CA GLN A 45 20.41 -10.68 8.49
C GLN A 45 20.55 -12.10 7.93
N SER A 46 20.38 -13.10 8.81
CA SER A 46 20.30 -14.52 8.47
C SER A 46 19.12 -14.91 7.58
N GLN A 47 18.03 -14.15 7.57
CA GLN A 47 16.83 -14.45 6.78
C GLN A 47 16.79 -13.70 5.44
N LEU A 48 17.41 -12.52 5.33
CA LEU A 48 17.39 -11.71 4.10
C LEU A 48 18.68 -11.76 3.29
N GLY A 49 19.75 -12.36 3.82
CA GLY A 49 21.06 -12.46 3.18
C GLY A 49 21.82 -11.13 3.04
N SER A 50 21.23 -10.03 3.51
CA SER A 50 21.84 -8.69 3.61
C SER A 50 21.15 -7.90 4.74
N SER A 51 21.80 -6.82 5.20
CA SER A 51 21.23 -5.94 6.22
C SER A 51 20.18 -5.00 5.60
N TYR A 52 18.90 -5.36 5.66
CA TYR A 52 17.82 -4.41 5.40
C TYR A 52 17.56 -3.61 6.68
N ARG A 53 17.92 -2.32 6.64
CA ARG A 53 17.65 -1.40 7.75
C ARG A 53 16.28 -0.75 7.58
N CYS A 54 15.62 -0.49 8.70
CA CYS A 54 14.46 0.40 8.70
C CYS A 54 14.97 1.84 8.57
N VAL A 55 14.15 2.71 7.98
CA VAL A 55 14.46 4.15 7.81
C VAL A 55 14.16 4.98 9.06
N HIS A 56 13.69 4.33 10.12
CA HIS A 56 13.38 4.93 11.41
C HIS A 56 14.32 4.37 12.48
N ASP A 57 14.54 5.15 13.53
CA ASP A 57 15.30 4.70 14.69
C ASP A 57 14.65 3.48 15.36
N PRO A 58 15.44 2.63 16.04
CA PRO A 58 14.90 1.55 16.84
C PRO A 58 13.86 2.08 17.83
N ALA A 59 12.61 1.64 17.67
CA ALA A 59 11.53 2.06 18.55
C ALA A 59 11.63 1.33 19.90
N ALA A 60 11.57 2.09 20.99
CA ALA A 60 11.51 1.55 22.35
C ALA A 60 10.24 0.69 22.54
N ASP A 61 9.14 1.15 21.95
CA ASP A 61 7.85 0.49 21.95
C ASP A 61 7.66 -0.45 20.76
N ALA A 62 6.85 -1.47 21.00
CA ALA A 62 6.54 -2.46 20.01
C ALA A 62 5.48 -1.94 19.02
N PHE A 63 5.75 -2.06 17.72
CA PHE A 63 4.89 -1.60 16.64
C PHE A 63 3.69 -2.51 16.42
N ASN A 64 2.51 -1.90 16.27
CA ASN A 64 1.34 -2.55 15.69
C ASN A 64 1.31 -2.30 14.17
N LEU A 65 0.27 -2.76 13.47
CA LEU A 65 0.16 -2.56 12.02
C LEU A 65 0.16 -1.08 11.62
N SER A 66 -0.58 -0.23 12.34
CA SER A 66 -0.69 1.20 12.03
C SER A 66 0.64 1.92 12.18
N SER A 67 1.34 1.72 13.31
CA SER A 67 2.65 2.34 13.53
C SER A 67 3.73 1.77 12.59
N ALA A 68 3.64 0.47 12.23
CA ALA A 68 4.52 -0.13 11.25
C ALA A 68 4.32 0.43 9.84
N LEU A 69 3.07 0.67 9.43
CA LEU A 69 2.73 1.37 8.19
C LEU A 69 3.25 2.81 8.21
N ALA A 70 3.01 3.55 9.31
CA ALA A 70 3.41 4.94 9.45
C ALA A 70 4.93 5.13 9.30
N ASN A 71 5.70 4.23 9.91
CA ASN A 71 7.15 4.27 9.95
C ASN A 71 7.82 3.44 8.85
N SER A 72 7.07 2.75 8.00
CA SER A 72 7.62 1.90 6.93
C SER A 72 8.54 0.78 7.47
N CYS A 73 8.13 0.11 8.55
CA CYS A 73 8.97 -0.80 9.31
C CYS A 73 9.19 -2.15 8.61
N ASN A 74 10.31 -2.30 7.90
CA ASN A 74 10.68 -3.55 7.21
C ASN A 74 10.68 -4.77 8.15
N TYR A 75 11.16 -4.64 9.39
CA TYR A 75 11.15 -5.74 10.36
C TYR A 75 9.75 -6.30 10.59
N PHE A 76 8.77 -5.43 10.82
CA PHE A 76 7.40 -5.84 11.08
C PHE A 76 6.83 -6.63 9.90
N PHE A 77 7.00 -6.14 8.67
CA PHE A 77 6.44 -6.76 7.48
C PHE A 77 7.18 -8.04 7.04
N VAL A 78 8.50 -8.12 7.27
CA VAL A 78 9.25 -9.38 7.13
C VAL A 78 8.70 -10.40 8.11
N ALA A 79 8.61 -10.07 9.41
CA ALA A 79 8.11 -10.99 10.42
C ALA A 79 6.64 -11.42 10.16
N LEU A 80 5.82 -10.51 9.63
CA LEU A 80 4.46 -10.80 9.21
C LEU A 80 4.43 -11.76 8.01
N SER A 81 5.25 -11.50 6.98
CA SER A 81 5.34 -12.34 5.77
C SER A 81 5.72 -13.78 6.07
N LEU A 82 6.59 -14.01 7.06
CA LEU A 82 7.06 -15.33 7.44
C LEU A 82 5.96 -16.18 8.09
N ARG A 83 4.94 -15.54 8.67
CA ARG A 83 3.75 -16.19 9.24
C ARG A 83 2.70 -16.55 8.20
N LEU A 84 2.80 -16.00 6.98
CA LEU A 84 1.87 -16.29 5.89
C LEU A 84 2.44 -17.40 5.03
N SER A 85 1.57 -18.24 4.47
CA SER A 85 1.98 -19.13 3.40
C SER A 85 2.29 -18.31 2.13
N PRO A 86 3.19 -18.77 1.26
CA PRO A 86 3.44 -18.15 -0.04
C PRO A 86 2.15 -17.94 -0.85
N GLU A 87 1.24 -18.91 -0.80
CA GLU A 87 -0.05 -18.90 -1.49
C GLU A 87 -0.97 -17.82 -0.92
N ALA A 88 -1.01 -17.66 0.41
CA ALA A 88 -1.79 -16.61 1.05
C ALA A 88 -1.26 -15.21 0.65
N LEU A 89 0.05 -15.03 0.60
CA LEU A 89 0.64 -13.75 0.18
C LEU A 89 0.38 -13.47 -1.31
N ALA A 90 0.56 -14.48 -2.18
CA ALA A 90 0.26 -14.36 -3.61
C ALA A 90 -1.23 -14.09 -3.87
N HIS A 91 -2.12 -14.73 -3.11
CA HIS A 91 -3.55 -14.49 -3.15
C HIS A 91 -3.86 -13.01 -2.87
N TRP A 92 -3.29 -12.42 -1.83
CA TRP A 92 -3.55 -11.01 -1.52
C TRP A 92 -3.01 -10.05 -2.58
N TYR A 93 -1.83 -10.30 -3.15
CA TYR A 93 -1.37 -9.53 -4.31
C TYR A 93 -2.38 -9.58 -5.46
N SER A 94 -2.87 -10.78 -5.80
CA SER A 94 -3.86 -10.96 -6.87
C SER A 94 -5.18 -10.25 -6.56
N VAL A 95 -5.67 -10.34 -5.32
CA VAL A 95 -6.91 -9.69 -4.86
C VAL A 95 -6.82 -8.17 -5.01
N PHE A 96 -5.67 -7.56 -4.71
CA PHE A 96 -5.44 -6.13 -4.93
C PHE A 96 -5.13 -5.74 -6.39
N GLY A 97 -5.05 -6.72 -7.31
CA GLY A 97 -4.87 -6.48 -8.74
C GLY A 97 -3.42 -6.50 -9.24
N PHE A 98 -2.45 -6.83 -8.38
CA PHE A 98 -1.07 -6.98 -8.79
C PHE A 98 -0.87 -8.25 -9.63
N GLY A 99 0.01 -8.16 -10.63
CA GLY A 99 0.24 -9.25 -11.58
C GLY A 99 -0.83 -9.36 -12.66
N SER A 100 -1.78 -8.43 -12.72
CA SER A 100 -2.80 -8.34 -13.77
C SER A 100 -2.78 -6.94 -14.40
N ALA A 101 -2.99 -6.87 -15.71
CA ALA A 101 -3.12 -5.59 -16.40
C ALA A 101 -4.33 -4.82 -15.87
N VAL A 102 -4.21 -3.49 -15.81
CA VAL A 102 -5.33 -2.59 -15.50
C VAL A 102 -5.82 -2.02 -16.82
N GLU A 103 -7.13 -2.07 -17.05
CA GLU A 103 -7.75 -1.42 -18.20
C GLU A 103 -7.92 0.07 -17.94
N VAL A 104 -7.43 0.89 -18.87
CA VAL A 104 -7.60 2.34 -18.90
C VAL A 104 -8.09 2.74 -20.30
N ASP A 105 -9.32 3.23 -20.42
CA ASP A 105 -9.95 3.58 -21.70
C ASP A 105 -9.84 2.48 -22.78
N ALA A 106 -10.14 1.23 -22.38
CA ALA A 106 -10.02 0.03 -23.22
C ALA A 106 -8.59 -0.28 -23.72
N LYS A 107 -7.57 0.26 -23.05
CA LYS A 107 -6.17 -0.10 -23.23
C LYS A 107 -5.63 -0.75 -21.96
N SER A 108 -4.99 -1.90 -22.13
CA SER A 108 -4.34 -2.61 -21.03
C SER A 108 -2.99 -1.98 -20.69
N THR A 109 -2.74 -1.73 -19.40
CA THR A 109 -1.37 -1.49 -18.92
C THR A 109 -0.53 -2.76 -19.00
N SER A 110 0.80 -2.64 -18.81
CA SER A 110 1.59 -3.82 -18.44
C SER A 110 1.00 -4.50 -17.20
N ALA A 111 1.02 -5.83 -17.17
CA ALA A 111 0.52 -6.62 -16.05
C ALA A 111 1.43 -6.59 -14.81
N GLY A 112 2.62 -6.00 -14.92
CA GLY A 112 3.64 -6.11 -13.88
C GLY A 112 4.09 -7.56 -13.71
N ARG A 113 4.59 -7.89 -12.52
CA ARG A 113 5.01 -9.26 -12.16
C ARG A 113 4.85 -9.45 -10.66
N VAL A 114 4.29 -10.59 -10.25
CA VAL A 114 4.27 -11.03 -8.86
C VAL A 114 4.81 -12.45 -8.82
N SER A 115 5.82 -12.66 -8.00
CA SER A 115 6.32 -13.99 -7.65
C SER A 115 6.50 -14.03 -6.14
N VAL A 116 5.99 -15.08 -5.50
CA VAL A 116 6.18 -15.30 -4.06
C VAL A 116 6.92 -16.62 -3.89
N PRO A 117 8.25 -16.58 -3.71
CA PRO A 117 9.05 -17.78 -3.51
C PRO A 117 8.67 -18.56 -2.25
N LEU A 118 8.92 -19.87 -2.27
CA LEU A 118 8.68 -20.74 -1.11
C LEU A 118 9.69 -20.50 0.02
N ASP A 119 10.90 -20.07 -0.31
CA ASP A 119 11.94 -19.81 0.66
C ASP A 119 11.66 -18.51 1.46
N ALA A 120 12.10 -18.51 2.72
CA ALA A 120 11.84 -17.41 3.64
C ALA A 120 12.36 -16.05 3.14
N ARG A 121 13.52 -16.05 2.47
CA ARG A 121 14.18 -14.84 1.98
C ARG A 121 13.37 -14.23 0.84
N GLY A 122 13.09 -15.01 -0.20
CA GLY A 122 12.35 -14.57 -1.37
C GLY A 122 10.95 -14.07 -1.02
N LYS A 123 10.24 -14.77 -0.11
CA LYS A 123 8.93 -14.35 0.41
C LYS A 123 9.00 -13.01 1.13
N ALA A 124 10.00 -12.83 1.99
CA ALA A 124 10.16 -11.59 2.74
C ALA A 124 10.54 -10.40 1.83
N LEU A 125 11.39 -10.62 0.83
CA LEU A 125 11.75 -9.62 -0.17
C LEU A 125 10.55 -9.22 -1.05
N ALA A 126 9.68 -10.18 -1.39
CA ALA A 126 8.41 -9.91 -2.04
C ALA A 126 7.53 -9.01 -1.17
N ALA A 127 7.35 -9.38 0.11
CA ALA A 127 6.49 -8.67 1.06
C ALA A 127 6.93 -7.24 1.39
N ILE A 128 8.21 -6.90 1.25
CA ILE A 128 8.66 -5.49 1.37
C ILE A 128 8.75 -4.77 0.03
N GLY A 129 8.55 -5.48 -1.09
CA GLY A 129 8.60 -4.92 -2.44
C GLY A 129 10.01 -4.65 -2.94
N GLU A 130 11.04 -5.33 -2.42
CA GLU A 130 12.43 -5.20 -2.91
C GLU A 130 12.67 -6.05 -4.16
N GLN A 131 12.11 -7.25 -4.16
CA GLN A 131 12.29 -8.19 -5.26
C GLN A 131 10.98 -8.91 -5.53
N ASN A 132 10.92 -9.61 -6.66
CA ASN A 132 9.82 -10.50 -7.04
C ASN A 132 8.47 -9.82 -7.32
N VAL A 133 8.32 -8.53 -7.00
CA VAL A 133 7.13 -7.72 -7.30
C VAL A 133 7.50 -6.51 -8.15
N LEU A 134 6.94 -6.44 -9.36
CA LEU A 134 6.97 -5.29 -10.26
C LEU A 134 5.54 -4.80 -10.45
N ALA A 135 5.27 -3.55 -10.08
CA ALA A 135 3.94 -2.96 -10.17
C ALA A 135 3.97 -1.69 -11.04
N THR A 136 2.88 -1.47 -11.78
CA THR A 136 2.63 -0.20 -12.47
C THR A 136 1.99 0.81 -11.51
N PRO A 137 2.11 2.13 -11.77
CA PRO A 137 1.37 3.14 -11.00
C PRO A 137 -0.14 2.88 -10.98
N ALA A 138 -0.72 2.40 -12.09
CA ALA A 138 -2.15 2.05 -12.15
C ALA A 138 -2.53 0.93 -11.16
N GLN A 139 -1.70 -0.12 -11.03
CA GLN A 139 -1.93 -1.19 -10.06
C GLN A 139 -1.82 -0.68 -8.62
N VAL A 140 -0.83 0.15 -8.33
CA VAL A 140 -0.65 0.75 -6.98
C VAL A 140 -1.83 1.66 -6.64
N LEU A 141 -2.29 2.49 -7.58
CA LEU A 141 -3.46 3.34 -7.40
C LEU A 141 -4.72 2.50 -7.13
N LEU A 142 -4.96 1.47 -7.93
CA LEU A 142 -6.11 0.57 -7.76
C LEU A 142 -6.11 -0.10 -6.37
N ALA A 143 -4.94 -0.56 -5.92
CA ALA A 143 -4.79 -1.20 -4.62
C ALA A 143 -5.15 -0.26 -3.45
N TYR A 144 -4.75 1.01 -3.51
CA TYR A 144 -5.08 2.00 -2.49
C TYR A 144 -6.51 2.52 -2.61
N SER A 145 -7.10 2.50 -3.80
CA SER A 145 -8.51 2.79 -3.99
C SER A 145 -9.42 1.80 -3.23
N PHE A 146 -9.06 0.52 -3.12
CA PHE A 146 -9.80 -0.43 -2.26
C PHE A 146 -9.87 0.04 -0.80
N ILE A 147 -8.80 0.64 -0.28
CA ILE A 147 -8.76 1.14 1.10
C ILE A 147 -9.63 2.39 1.21
N ALA A 148 -9.47 3.33 0.27
CA ALA A 148 -10.21 4.58 0.22
C ALA A 148 -11.74 4.38 0.15
N THR A 149 -12.19 3.39 -0.61
CA THR A 149 -13.61 3.11 -0.83
C THR A 149 -14.21 2.12 0.17
N GLY A 150 -13.41 1.63 1.12
CA GLY A 150 -13.84 0.59 2.06
C GLY A 150 -14.03 -0.80 1.43
N GLY A 151 -13.50 -1.02 0.22
CA GLY A 151 -13.39 -2.34 -0.39
C GLY A 151 -13.83 -2.45 -1.84
N GLU A 152 -14.15 -1.35 -2.51
CA GLU A 152 -14.58 -1.36 -3.91
C GLU A 152 -13.50 -0.77 -4.83
N ALA A 153 -13.14 -1.50 -5.88
CA ALA A 153 -12.26 -0.98 -6.92
C ALA A 153 -13.05 -0.70 -8.20
N PHE A 154 -12.74 0.43 -8.82
CA PHE A 154 -13.39 0.92 -10.03
C PHE A 154 -12.42 0.91 -11.20
N GLY A 155 -12.96 0.84 -12.43
CA GLY A 155 -12.16 1.03 -13.63
C GLY A 155 -11.52 2.42 -13.65
N LEU A 156 -10.34 2.51 -14.25
CA LEU A 156 -9.65 3.78 -14.45
C LEU A 156 -9.99 4.30 -15.84
N TRP A 157 -10.19 5.62 -15.95
CA TRP A 157 -10.58 6.28 -17.19
C TRP A 157 -9.87 7.63 -17.27
N THR A 158 -9.43 8.05 -18.46
CA THR A 158 -8.93 9.43 -18.65
C THR A 158 -10.06 10.41 -18.91
N ARG A 159 -11.18 9.93 -19.48
CA ARG A 159 -12.37 10.72 -19.72
C ARG A 159 -13.61 9.90 -19.40
N ARG A 160 -14.47 10.44 -18.54
CA ARG A 160 -15.79 9.85 -18.29
C ARG A 160 -16.73 10.22 -19.43
N SER A 161 -17.37 9.22 -20.04
CA SER A 161 -18.47 9.45 -20.97
C SER A 161 -19.70 9.93 -20.20
N SER A 162 -20.48 10.86 -20.76
CA SER A 162 -21.75 11.26 -20.16
C SER A 162 -22.70 10.06 -20.12
N GLY A 163 -22.97 9.52 -18.93
CA GLY A 163 -23.84 8.36 -18.70
C GLY A 163 -23.18 7.19 -17.95
N ASP A 164 -21.84 7.15 -17.88
CA ASP A 164 -21.15 6.09 -17.15
C ASP A 164 -21.34 6.27 -15.64
N SER A 165 -22.00 5.31 -15.00
CA SER A 165 -21.99 5.19 -13.54
C SER A 165 -20.81 4.31 -13.13
N PRO A 166 -19.95 4.75 -12.20
CA PRO A 166 -18.80 3.95 -11.78
C PRO A 166 -19.31 2.64 -11.17
N THR A 167 -19.15 1.55 -11.90
CA THR A 167 -19.50 0.21 -11.43
C THR A 167 -18.24 -0.44 -10.86
N PRO A 168 -18.28 -0.99 -9.64
CA PRO A 168 -17.13 -1.68 -9.07
C PRO A 168 -16.73 -2.88 -9.94
N LEU A 169 -15.48 -2.92 -10.39
CA LEU A 169 -14.87 -4.07 -11.08
C LEU A 169 -14.61 -5.23 -10.11
N ARG A 170 -14.34 -4.89 -8.85
CA ARG A 170 -14.03 -5.86 -7.79
C ARG A 170 -14.47 -5.31 -6.45
N ARG A 171 -14.90 -6.21 -5.57
CA ARG A 171 -15.25 -5.90 -4.19
C ARG A 171 -14.55 -6.86 -3.23
N ILE A 172 -13.99 -6.32 -2.17
CA ILE A 172 -13.39 -7.04 -1.06
C ILE A 172 -14.17 -6.64 0.19
N ARG A 173 -14.70 -7.61 0.92
CA ARG A 173 -15.33 -7.34 2.21
C ARG A 173 -14.27 -7.28 3.29
N PHE A 174 -13.95 -6.08 3.73
CA PHE A 174 -13.07 -5.87 4.86
C PHE A 174 -13.87 -5.80 6.15
N LYS A 175 -13.30 -6.33 7.26
CA LYS A 175 -13.77 -5.96 8.59
C LYS A 175 -13.53 -4.46 8.79
N ARG A 176 -14.47 -3.79 9.47
CA ARG A 176 -14.33 -2.35 9.76
C ARG A 176 -13.03 -2.03 10.50
N SER A 177 -12.68 -2.85 11.48
CA SER A 177 -11.41 -2.74 12.22
C SER A 177 -10.17 -2.86 11.34
N THR A 178 -10.26 -3.58 10.21
CA THR A 178 -9.16 -3.67 9.26
C THR A 178 -9.01 -2.34 8.54
N ILE A 179 -10.05 -1.84 7.87
CA ILE A 179 -10.01 -0.54 7.19
C ILE A 179 -9.57 0.58 8.14
N ASP A 180 -10.10 0.61 9.36
CA ASP A 180 -9.73 1.64 10.34
C ASP A 180 -8.23 1.57 10.71
N ALA A 181 -7.67 0.37 10.90
CA ALA A 181 -6.24 0.20 11.18
C ALA A 181 -5.35 0.63 10.01
N LEU A 182 -5.79 0.37 8.77
CA LEU A 182 -5.07 0.73 7.55
C LEU A 182 -5.10 2.22 7.32
N THR A 183 -6.29 2.81 7.26
CA THR A 183 -6.48 4.25 7.11
C THR A 183 -5.79 4.99 8.25
N GLY A 184 -5.90 4.50 9.49
CA GLY A 184 -5.19 5.05 10.64
C GLY A 184 -3.67 5.08 10.46
N GLY A 185 -3.07 3.97 10.04
CA GLY A 185 -1.61 3.91 9.79
C GLY A 185 -1.15 4.79 8.61
N LEU A 186 -1.98 4.90 7.57
CA LEU A 186 -1.70 5.79 6.44
C LEU A 186 -1.84 7.27 6.80
N VAL A 187 -2.79 7.62 7.66
CA VAL A 187 -2.90 8.98 8.23
C VAL A 187 -1.71 9.27 9.14
N GLU A 188 -1.35 8.34 10.02
CA GLU A 188 -0.20 8.48 10.91
C GLU A 188 1.11 8.63 10.11
N CYS A 189 1.25 7.96 8.95
CA CYS A 189 2.39 8.18 8.05
C CYS A 189 2.57 9.66 7.70
N VAL A 190 1.48 10.36 7.40
CA VAL A 190 1.48 11.78 6.99
C VAL A 190 1.53 12.71 8.21
N GLN A 191 1.00 12.32 9.34
CA GLN A 191 1.00 13.18 10.54
C GLN A 191 2.35 13.18 11.26
N SER A 192 2.98 12.01 11.38
CA SER A 192 4.17 11.83 12.23
C SER A 192 5.17 10.80 11.70
N GLY A 193 4.85 10.11 10.60
CA GLY A 193 5.70 9.07 10.03
C GLY A 193 6.53 9.54 8.83
N THR A 194 6.79 8.61 7.91
CA THR A 194 7.65 8.82 6.74
C THR A 194 7.05 9.70 5.64
N CYS A 195 5.79 10.10 5.76
CA CYS A 195 5.03 10.82 4.73
C CYS A 195 4.75 12.29 5.09
N GLN A 196 5.37 12.84 6.12
CA GLN A 196 5.04 14.16 6.68
C GLN A 196 5.01 15.30 5.65
N THR A 197 5.87 15.25 4.65
CA THR A 197 5.96 16.24 3.57
C THR A 197 4.76 16.23 2.62
N ALA A 198 3.90 15.22 2.67
CA ALA A 198 2.64 15.17 1.92
C ALA A 198 1.46 15.83 2.67
N ALA A 199 1.68 16.39 3.86
CA ALA A 199 0.63 17.02 4.64
C ALA A 199 -0.01 18.23 3.93
N VAL A 200 -1.32 18.38 4.11
CA VAL A 200 -2.11 19.50 3.60
C VAL A 200 -2.85 20.13 4.77
N PRO A 201 -2.67 21.44 5.04
CA PRO A 201 -3.34 22.11 6.15
C PRO A 201 -4.87 21.94 6.10
N GLY A 202 -5.45 21.53 7.22
CA GLY A 202 -6.91 21.34 7.36
C GLY A 202 -7.48 20.10 6.66
N ILE A 203 -6.67 19.34 5.91
CA ILE A 203 -7.10 18.13 5.20
C ILE A 203 -6.42 16.92 5.83
N ARG A 204 -7.21 15.92 6.23
CA ARG A 204 -6.69 14.66 6.75
C ARG A 204 -6.25 13.78 5.58
N VAL A 205 -4.96 13.77 5.27
CA VAL A 205 -4.39 12.95 4.18
C VAL A 205 -3.99 11.58 4.71
N ALA A 206 -4.32 10.51 3.98
CA ALA A 206 -3.81 9.17 4.19
C ALA A 206 -2.83 8.83 3.06
N GLY A 207 -1.61 8.38 3.37
CA GLY A 207 -0.65 8.04 2.32
C GLY A 207 0.49 7.15 2.77
N LYS A 208 1.25 6.68 1.79
CA LYS A 208 2.46 5.87 1.97
C LYS A 208 3.52 6.24 0.96
N THR A 209 4.76 6.38 1.43
CA THR A 209 5.96 6.55 0.61
C THR A 209 6.58 5.20 0.26
N GLY A 210 7.31 5.15 -0.85
CA GLY A 210 8.18 4.03 -1.21
C GLY A 210 9.46 4.49 -1.91
N THR A 211 10.56 3.76 -1.72
CA THR A 211 11.87 4.07 -2.30
C THR A 211 12.51 2.80 -2.82
N ALA A 212 12.51 2.60 -4.14
CA ALA A 212 12.91 1.32 -4.74
C ALA A 212 14.23 1.41 -5.47
N THR A 213 15.11 0.44 -5.30
CA THR A 213 16.32 0.34 -6.13
C THR A 213 15.95 0.16 -7.60
N ALA A 214 16.58 0.94 -8.48
CA ALA A 214 16.44 0.83 -9.93
C ALA A 214 17.07 -0.47 -10.44
N LEU A 215 16.47 -1.05 -11.47
CA LEU A 215 16.95 -2.31 -12.07
C LEU A 215 18.01 -2.13 -13.17
N ASP A 216 18.38 -0.89 -13.46
CA ASP A 216 19.34 -0.53 -14.51
C ASP A 216 20.81 -0.69 -14.08
N GLY A 217 21.05 -1.21 -12.86
CA GLY A 217 22.38 -1.38 -12.30
C GLY A 217 23.06 -0.08 -11.86
N SER A 218 22.39 1.07 -11.96
CA SER A 218 22.96 2.37 -11.60
C SER A 218 23.08 2.60 -10.09
N GLY A 219 22.40 1.77 -9.28
CA GLY A 219 22.24 1.99 -7.84
C GLY A 219 21.33 3.16 -7.49
N ALA A 220 20.71 3.82 -8.47
CA ALA A 220 19.72 4.86 -8.24
C ALA A 220 18.44 4.29 -7.61
N THR A 221 17.63 5.15 -7.01
CA THR A 221 16.32 4.79 -6.47
C THR A 221 15.19 5.50 -7.19
N HIS A 222 14.06 4.83 -7.33
CA HIS A 222 12.79 5.41 -7.74
C HIS A 222 11.98 5.87 -6.52
N ALA A 223 11.37 7.04 -6.62
CA ALA A 223 10.52 7.60 -5.59
C ALA A 223 9.05 7.27 -5.85
N TRP A 224 8.34 6.88 -4.79
CA TRP A 224 6.90 6.63 -4.83
C TRP A 224 6.19 7.33 -3.70
N PHE A 225 4.99 7.81 -4.00
CA PHE A 225 3.96 8.12 -3.02
C PHE A 225 2.62 7.63 -3.55
N VAL A 226 1.78 7.10 -2.67
CA VAL A 226 0.38 6.78 -2.97
C VAL A 226 -0.48 7.16 -1.79
N GLY A 227 -1.66 7.71 -2.04
CA GLY A 227 -2.55 8.14 -0.96
C GLY A 227 -3.91 8.59 -1.44
N PHE A 228 -4.75 8.95 -0.48
CA PHE A 228 -6.09 9.47 -0.71
C PHE A 228 -6.46 10.50 0.36
N ALA A 229 -7.39 11.39 0.02
CA ALA A 229 -7.86 12.44 0.90
C ALA A 229 -9.28 12.92 0.54
N PRO A 230 -10.03 13.45 1.51
CA PRO A 230 -9.82 13.31 2.96
C PRO A 230 -9.93 11.85 3.43
N ALA A 231 -9.18 11.44 4.45
CA ALA A 231 -9.11 10.03 4.87
C ALA A 231 -10.43 9.45 5.40
N GLY A 232 -11.33 10.30 5.92
CA GLY A 232 -12.63 9.89 6.46
C GLY A 232 -13.77 9.88 5.43
N ASP A 233 -13.61 10.60 4.33
CA ASP A 233 -14.56 10.68 3.22
C ASP A 233 -13.76 10.91 1.92
N PRO A 234 -13.13 9.87 1.35
CA PRO A 234 -12.16 10.07 0.28
C PRO A 234 -12.77 10.59 -1.03
N GLU A 235 -12.25 11.73 -1.50
CA GLU A 235 -12.69 12.40 -2.73
C GLU A 235 -11.67 12.27 -3.86
N VAL A 236 -10.39 12.07 -3.51
CA VAL A 236 -9.29 11.91 -4.46
C VAL A 236 -8.30 10.86 -3.97
N ALA A 237 -7.84 10.01 -4.88
CA ALA A 237 -6.69 9.14 -4.70
C ALA A 237 -5.64 9.45 -5.76
N LEU A 238 -4.36 9.39 -5.40
CA LEU A 238 -3.26 9.64 -6.32
C LEU A 238 -2.08 8.71 -6.09
N VAL A 239 -1.29 8.55 -7.15
CA VAL A 239 0.04 7.94 -7.11
C VAL A 239 1.02 8.90 -7.77
N VAL A 240 2.16 9.11 -7.15
CA VAL A 240 3.30 9.87 -7.69
C VAL A 240 4.46 8.90 -7.82
N PHE A 241 5.03 8.85 -9.02
CA PHE A 241 6.20 8.04 -9.34
C PHE A 241 7.26 8.91 -10.01
N LEU A 242 8.48 8.88 -9.50
CA LEU A 242 9.64 9.54 -10.10
C LEU A 242 10.74 8.51 -10.31
N GLU A 243 11.33 8.49 -11.50
CA GLU A 243 12.40 7.54 -11.83
C GLU A 243 13.68 7.76 -11.03
N ARG A 244 13.87 8.94 -10.44
CA ARG A 244 14.99 9.23 -9.56
C ARG A 244 14.51 9.98 -8.33
N GLY A 245 14.97 9.54 -7.16
CA GLY A 245 14.70 10.18 -5.88
C GLY A 245 14.25 9.20 -4.80
N THR A 246 13.71 9.74 -3.71
CA THR A 246 13.20 8.94 -2.59
C THR A 246 11.74 9.29 -2.30
N GLY A 247 10.97 8.32 -1.79
CA GLY A 247 9.56 8.53 -1.50
C GLY A 247 9.31 9.71 -0.57
N ALA A 248 10.07 9.81 0.53
CA ALA A 248 9.88 10.84 1.57
C ALA A 248 10.33 12.25 1.14
N HIS A 249 11.41 12.37 0.37
CA HIS A 249 11.99 13.67 0.02
C HIS A 249 11.68 14.13 -1.42
N SER A 250 11.13 13.26 -2.27
CA SER A 250 10.86 13.58 -3.68
C SER A 250 9.38 13.41 -4.03
N ALA A 251 8.80 12.22 -3.79
CA ALA A 251 7.42 11.96 -4.21
C ALA A 251 6.36 12.53 -3.24
N ALA A 252 6.57 12.43 -1.93
CA ALA A 252 5.64 12.92 -0.92
C ALA A 252 5.44 14.46 -0.95
N PRO A 253 6.48 15.30 -1.06
CA PRO A 253 6.31 16.75 -1.19
C PRO A 253 5.46 17.12 -2.41
N LEU A 254 5.73 16.49 -3.56
CA LEU A 254 4.98 16.71 -4.81
C LEU A 254 3.52 16.26 -4.67
N ALA A 255 3.27 15.14 -3.99
CA ALA A 255 1.91 14.71 -3.68
C ALA A 255 1.17 15.73 -2.80
N GLY A 256 1.85 16.30 -1.80
CA GLY A 256 1.32 17.37 -0.96
C GLY A 256 0.97 18.62 -1.76
N GLU A 257 1.79 19.01 -2.73
CA GLU A 257 1.52 20.13 -3.65
C GLU A 257 0.29 19.87 -4.53
N ILE A 258 0.21 18.69 -5.15
CA ILE A 258 -0.94 18.30 -5.98
C ILE A 258 -2.24 18.35 -5.15
N LEU A 259 -2.22 17.78 -3.95
CA LEU A 259 -3.38 17.77 -3.06
C LEU A 259 -3.75 19.18 -2.59
N ARG A 260 -2.78 20.03 -2.25
CA ARG A 260 -3.02 21.46 -1.93
C ARG A 260 -3.76 22.16 -3.06
N HIS A 261 -3.25 22.06 -4.29
CA HIS A 261 -3.90 22.65 -5.46
C HIS A 261 -5.31 22.10 -5.69
N TYR A 262 -5.51 20.78 -5.52
CA TYR A 262 -6.83 20.16 -5.65
C TYR A 262 -7.85 20.74 -4.65
N PHE A 263 -7.49 20.85 -3.37
CA PHE A 263 -8.39 21.36 -2.34
C PHE A 263 -8.55 22.89 -2.36
N ALA A 264 -7.52 23.64 -2.78
CA ALA A 264 -7.61 25.07 -3.03
C ALA A 264 -8.63 25.37 -4.14
N ALA A 265 -8.58 24.63 -5.25
CA ALA A 265 -9.54 24.77 -6.35
C ALA A 265 -10.99 24.46 -5.94
N LYS A 266 -11.18 23.70 -4.86
CA LYS A 266 -12.48 23.39 -4.25
C LYS A 266 -12.92 24.40 -3.18
N GLY A 267 -12.11 25.42 -2.88
CA GLY A 267 -12.38 26.42 -1.84
C GLY A 267 -12.24 25.89 -0.41
N ARG A 268 -11.47 24.80 -0.20
CA ARG A 268 -11.35 24.12 1.09
C ARG A 268 -10.00 24.30 1.80
N GLU A 269 -9.09 25.06 1.21
CA GLU A 269 -7.86 25.45 1.90
C GLU A 269 -8.07 26.79 2.61
N LYS A 270 -7.82 26.83 3.93
CA LYS A 270 -7.58 28.11 4.60
C LYS A 270 -6.12 28.46 4.32
N THR A 271 -5.89 29.48 3.50
CA THR A 271 -4.55 30.05 3.30
C THR A 271 -3.90 30.29 4.67
N PRO A 272 -2.72 29.73 4.97
CA PRO A 272 -1.97 30.16 6.13
C PRO A 272 -1.67 31.65 5.95
N ARG A 273 -2.10 32.49 6.89
CA ARG A 273 -1.64 33.87 6.98
C ARG A 273 -0.18 33.91 7.43
#